data_AF-A0A972A4Q2-F1
#
_entry.id   AF-A0A972A4Q2-F1
#
_cell.length_a   1.000
_cell.length_b   1.000
_cell.length_c   1.000
_cell.angle_alpha   90.00
_cell.angle_beta   90.00
_cell.angle_gamma   90.00
#
_symmetry.space_group_name_H-M   'P 1'
#
loop_
_entity.id
_entity.type
_entity.pdbx_description
1 polymer ?
#
loop_
_entity_poly.entity_id
_entity_poly.type
_entity_poly.pdbx_seq_one_letter_code
_entity_poly.pdbx_strand_id
1 'polypeptide(L)'
;MSENTTANDINIELIMKQIREGIKERGADKIPLSFREETHSCGATHANGASRDFSSRDDDISKSVTYLGTNYEVSAYEMLLGNKIKVFIKKVIRKLAAFFVLPIVRQQNILNYHYYRVAEAVAIQRDEVEELKKIENELEKRVEALEKTMSANCDKEN
;
A
#
# COMPACT_ATOMS: atom_id res chain seq x y z
N MET A 1 37.85 56.23 9.63
CA MET A 1 36.55 56.72 9.12
C MET A 1 35.78 55.52 8.61
N SER A 2 34.57 55.38 9.14
CA SER A 2 33.63 54.28 8.94
C SER A 2 33.06 54.28 7.52
N GLU A 3 32.84 53.11 6.94
CA GLU A 3 31.65 52.88 6.11
C GLU A 3 31.16 51.44 6.30
N ASN A 4 30.14 51.33 7.17
CA ASN A 4 29.37 50.15 7.52
C ASN A 4 28.52 49.72 6.31
N THR A 5 28.66 48.47 5.87
CA THR A 5 27.71 47.83 4.96
C THR A 5 26.39 47.60 5.69
N THR A 6 25.45 48.55 5.58
CA THR A 6 24.08 48.37 6.07
C THR A 6 23.35 47.39 5.17
N ALA A 7 23.19 46.16 5.65
CA ALA A 7 22.25 45.20 5.09
C ALA A 7 20.86 45.85 5.08
N ASN A 8 20.42 46.28 3.90
CA ASN A 8 19.14 46.93 3.67
C ASN A 8 17.99 46.13 4.26
N ASP A 9 17.07 46.84 4.94
CA ASP A 9 15.77 46.36 5.42
C ASP A 9 15.05 45.52 4.35
N ILE A 10 15.11 44.20 4.48
CA ILE A 10 14.35 43.28 3.63
C ILE A 10 12.90 43.34 4.10
N ASN A 11 12.05 44.07 3.36
CA ASN A 11 10.62 44.16 3.66
C ASN A 11 9.89 42.89 3.21
N ILE A 12 9.70 41.97 4.15
CA ILE A 12 9.07 40.65 3.93
C ILE A 12 7.62 40.80 3.43
N GLU A 13 6.88 41.81 3.92
CA GLU A 13 5.49 42.04 3.51
C GLU A 13 5.39 42.41 2.04
N LEU A 14 6.30 43.28 1.57
CA LEU A 14 6.37 43.67 0.17
C LEU A 14 6.70 42.47 -0.72
N ILE A 15 7.65 41.64 -0.30
CA ILE A 15 8.07 40.44 -1.04
C ILE A 15 6.91 39.43 -1.12
N MET A 16 6.23 39.18 -0.01
CA MET A 16 5.07 38.28 0.02
C MET A 16 3.91 38.80 -0.83
N LYS A 17 3.72 40.13 -0.88
CA LYS A 17 2.71 40.74 -1.74
C LYS A 17 3.06 40.56 -3.22
N GLN A 18 4.30 40.81 -3.61
CA GLN A 18 4.79 40.61 -4.99
C GLN A 18 4.69 39.15 -5.43
N ILE A 19 5.00 38.19 -4.55
CA ILE A 19 4.85 36.76 -4.84
C ILE A 19 3.38 36.41 -5.08
N ARG A 20 2.46 36.87 -4.22
CA ARG A 20 1.01 36.61 -4.39
C ARG A 20 0.46 37.22 -5.68
N GLU A 21 0.88 38.43 -6.03
CA GLU A 21 0.51 39.08 -7.29
C GLU A 21 1.04 38.29 -8.50
N GLY A 22 2.28 37.79 -8.43
CA GLY A 22 2.88 36.97 -9.49
C GLY A 22 2.20 35.60 -9.68
N ILE A 23 1.72 34.95 -8.61
CA ILE A 23 0.96 33.69 -8.71
C ILE A 23 -0.42 33.95 -9.33
N LYS A 24 -1.05 35.08 -8.99
CA LYS A 24 -2.34 35.52 -9.53
C LYS A 24 -2.28 35.85 -11.02
N GLU A 25 -1.23 36.55 -11.45
CA GLU A 25 -1.00 36.88 -12.86
C GLU A 25 -0.74 35.63 -13.71
N ARG A 26 0.01 34.65 -13.17
CA ARG A 26 0.26 33.36 -13.83
C ARG A 26 -0.95 32.42 -13.82
N GLY A 27 -2.04 32.81 -13.16
CA GLY A 27 -3.27 32.01 -13.08
C GLY A 27 -3.11 30.70 -12.31
N ALA A 28 -2.01 30.52 -11.58
CA ALA A 28 -1.75 29.32 -10.79
C ALA A 28 -2.75 29.17 -9.62
N ASP A 29 -3.32 30.28 -9.15
CA ASP A 29 -4.45 30.31 -8.21
C ASP A 29 -5.70 29.60 -8.72
N LYS A 30 -5.85 29.50 -10.05
CA LYS A 30 -7.03 28.91 -10.72
C LYS A 30 -6.81 27.43 -11.06
N ILE A 31 -5.62 26.89 -10.81
CA ILE A 31 -5.36 25.46 -10.97
C ILE A 31 -5.93 24.79 -9.72
N PRO A 32 -7.03 24.02 -9.81
CA PRO A 32 -7.54 23.29 -8.67
C PRO A 32 -6.44 22.33 -8.18
N LEU A 33 -5.88 22.60 -7.01
CA LEU A 33 -4.87 21.77 -6.34
C LEU A 33 -5.46 20.48 -5.76
N SER A 34 -6.76 20.26 -5.90
CA SER A 34 -7.34 18.94 -5.72
C SER A 34 -6.93 18.10 -6.92
N PHE A 35 -6.05 17.11 -6.71
CA PHE A 35 -5.93 16.00 -7.64
C PHE A 35 -7.33 15.53 -7.98
N ARG A 36 -7.72 15.64 -9.26
CA ARG A 36 -8.95 15.02 -9.73
C ARG A 36 -8.72 13.53 -9.54
N GLU A 37 -9.30 13.00 -8.47
CA GLU A 37 -9.42 11.57 -8.27
C GLU A 37 -10.29 11.09 -9.43
N GLU A 38 -9.63 10.72 -10.53
CA GLU A 38 -10.29 10.09 -11.65
C GLU A 38 -10.82 8.76 -11.13
N THR A 39 -12.09 8.75 -10.76
CA THR A 39 -12.86 7.52 -10.68
C THR A 39 -12.90 6.96 -12.09
N HIS A 40 -11.90 6.14 -12.44
CA HIS A 40 -11.98 5.24 -13.58
C HIS A 40 -13.14 4.28 -13.28
N SER A 41 -14.34 4.67 -13.70
CA SER A 41 -15.49 3.78 -13.83
C SER A 41 -15.26 2.88 -15.05
N CYS A 42 -14.28 1.99 -14.92
CA CYS A 42 -14.18 0.83 -15.77
C CYS A 42 -15.20 -0.16 -15.18
N GLY A 43 -16.29 -0.40 -15.90
CA GLY A 43 -17.43 -1.21 -15.46
C GLY A 43 -17.08 -2.65 -15.08
N ALA A 44 -16.56 -2.83 -13.87
CA ALA A 44 -16.51 -4.09 -13.17
C ALA A 44 -17.16 -3.87 -11.81
N THR A 45 -18.43 -4.24 -11.71
CA THR A 45 -19.17 -4.38 -10.45
C THR A 45 -18.51 -5.45 -9.58
N HIS A 46 -17.45 -5.13 -8.85
CA HIS A 46 -16.95 -5.98 -7.76
C HIS A 46 -16.41 -5.15 -6.59
N ALA A 47 -17.08 -5.34 -5.45
CA ALA A 47 -16.78 -4.87 -4.10
C ALA A 47 -16.83 -3.35 -3.85
N ASN A 48 -17.98 -2.91 -3.32
CA ASN A 48 -18.25 -1.75 -2.46
C ASN A 48 -17.14 -0.68 -2.33
N GLY A 49 -17.50 0.55 -2.73
CA GLY A 49 -16.71 1.77 -2.56
C GLY A 49 -16.43 2.13 -1.10
N ALA A 50 -15.50 1.42 -0.48
CA ALA A 50 -14.75 1.95 0.65
C ALA A 50 -13.65 2.86 0.09
N SER A 51 -13.70 4.14 0.43
CA SER A 51 -12.50 4.97 0.49
C SER A 51 -11.49 4.19 1.33
N ARG A 52 -10.48 3.60 0.69
CA ARG A 52 -9.55 2.70 1.37
C ARG A 52 -8.59 3.55 2.20
N ASP A 53 -9.00 3.81 3.44
CA ASP A 53 -8.11 4.35 4.44
C ASP A 53 -7.00 3.32 4.71
N PHE A 54 -5.80 3.60 4.19
CA PHE A 54 -4.62 2.78 4.39
C PHE A 54 -4.07 2.87 5.82
N SER A 55 -4.75 3.53 6.75
CA SER A 55 -4.34 3.63 8.16
C SER A 55 -4.45 2.28 8.91
N SER A 56 -5.37 1.40 8.51
CA SER A 56 -5.65 0.13 9.18
C SER A 56 -4.99 -1.06 8.44
N ARG A 57 -3.66 -1.02 8.29
CA ARG A 57 -2.88 -1.97 7.46
C ARG A 57 -2.78 -3.40 7.98
N ASP A 58 -2.86 -3.59 9.29
CA ASP A 58 -2.44 -4.84 9.93
C ASP A 58 -3.43 -5.99 9.74
N ASP A 59 -4.73 -5.69 9.84
CA ASP A 59 -5.78 -6.68 9.70
C ASP A 59 -6.08 -6.98 8.21
N ASP A 60 -5.71 -6.06 7.32
CA ASP A 60 -5.93 -6.15 5.87
C ASP A 60 -4.99 -7.15 5.19
N ILE A 61 -3.71 -7.20 5.58
CA ILE A 61 -2.71 -8.09 4.95
C ILE A 61 -3.01 -9.55 5.31
N SER A 62 -3.24 -9.86 6.59
CA SER A 62 -3.49 -11.24 7.03
C SER A 62 -4.79 -11.80 6.43
N LYS A 63 -5.84 -10.98 6.33
CA LYS A 63 -7.08 -11.34 5.61
C LYS A 63 -6.83 -11.59 4.13
N SER A 64 -6.03 -10.73 3.49
CA SER A 64 -5.70 -10.89 2.07
C SER A 64 -4.91 -12.17 1.81
N VAL A 65 -3.91 -12.50 2.63
CA VAL A 65 -3.13 -13.74 2.52
C VAL A 65 -4.01 -14.97 2.69
N THR A 66 -4.92 -14.95 3.68
CA THR A 66 -5.89 -16.04 3.90
C THR A 66 -6.83 -16.20 2.71
N TYR A 67 -7.31 -15.10 2.15
CA TYR A 67 -8.16 -15.10 0.96
C TYR A 67 -7.43 -15.69 -0.25
N LEU A 68 -6.18 -15.26 -0.50
CA LEU A 68 -5.36 -15.80 -1.59
C LEU A 68 -5.10 -17.31 -1.40
N GLY A 69 -4.73 -17.74 -0.19
CA GLY A 69 -4.44 -19.15 0.10
C GLY A 69 -5.64 -20.08 -0.12
N THR A 70 -6.86 -19.56 0.07
CA THR A 70 -8.10 -20.33 -0.12
C THR A 70 -8.68 -20.24 -1.54
N ASN A 71 -8.34 -19.20 -2.31
CA ASN A 71 -8.97 -18.90 -3.60
C ASN A 71 -7.99 -18.81 -4.79
N TYR A 72 -6.73 -19.21 -4.64
CA TYR A 72 -5.75 -19.10 -5.74
C TYR A 72 -6.08 -20.01 -6.94
N GLU A 73 -6.80 -21.11 -6.72
CA GLU A 73 -7.15 -22.07 -7.78
C GLU A 73 -8.48 -21.71 -8.45
N VAL A 74 -8.41 -21.39 -9.74
CA VAL A 74 -9.58 -21.18 -10.59
C VAL A 74 -9.91 -22.47 -11.33
N SER A 75 -11.16 -22.93 -11.22
CA SER A 75 -11.66 -24.06 -12.00
C SER A 75 -11.91 -23.66 -13.44
N ALA A 76 -11.39 -24.43 -14.40
CA ALA A 76 -11.58 -24.14 -15.82
C ALA A 76 -13.04 -24.31 -16.27
N TYR A 77 -13.81 -25.16 -15.60
CA TYR A 77 -15.21 -25.40 -15.95
C TYR A 77 -16.05 -25.68 -14.72
N GLU A 78 -17.17 -24.96 -14.63
CA GLU A 78 -18.22 -25.25 -13.66
C GLU A 78 -19.25 -26.25 -14.19
N MET A 79 -20.04 -26.80 -13.28
CA MET A 79 -21.11 -27.72 -13.61
C MET A 79 -22.20 -27.01 -14.44
N LEU A 80 -22.60 -27.61 -15.56
CA LEU A 80 -23.67 -27.07 -16.40
C LEU A 80 -25.03 -27.48 -15.84
N LEU A 81 -25.81 -26.50 -15.41
CA LEU A 81 -27.20 -26.71 -14.99
C LEU A 81 -28.18 -26.30 -16.11
N GLY A 82 -29.32 -27.01 -16.20
CA GLY A 82 -30.44 -26.66 -17.08
C GLY A 82 -30.87 -27.75 -18.07
N ASN A 83 -31.66 -27.34 -19.08
CA ASN A 83 -32.28 -28.26 -20.04
C ASN A 83 -31.24 -29.05 -20.86
N LYS A 84 -31.52 -30.34 -21.13
CA LYS A 84 -30.60 -31.32 -21.73
C LYS A 84 -30.01 -30.86 -23.08
N ILE A 85 -30.83 -30.24 -23.93
CA ILE A 85 -30.41 -29.74 -25.26
C ILE A 85 -29.43 -28.57 -25.11
N LYS A 86 -29.71 -27.62 -24.21
CA LYS A 86 -28.82 -26.47 -23.95
C LYS A 86 -27.49 -26.93 -23.34
N VAL A 87 -27.52 -27.90 -22.42
CA VAL A 87 -26.31 -28.49 -21.82
C VAL A 87 -25.47 -29.19 -22.89
N PHE A 88 -26.10 -29.91 -23.82
CA PHE A 88 -25.39 -30.56 -24.93
C PHE A 88 -24.64 -29.55 -25.81
N ILE A 89 -25.31 -28.48 -26.26
CA ILE A 89 -24.68 -27.43 -27.06
C ILE A 89 -23.52 -26.78 -26.30
N LYS A 90 -23.72 -26.44 -25.01
CA LYS A 90 -22.67 -25.87 -24.16
C LYS A 90 -21.47 -26.81 -23.99
N LYS A 91 -21.69 -28.14 -23.93
CA LYS A 91 -20.61 -29.14 -23.88
C LYS A 91 -19.79 -29.16 -25.17
N VAL A 92 -20.44 -29.05 -26.33
CA VAL A 92 -19.74 -28.99 -27.63
C VAL A 92 -18.86 -27.73 -27.70
N ILE A 93 -19.41 -26.57 -27.35
CA ILE A 93 -18.65 -25.31 -27.32
C ILE A 93 -17.45 -25.40 -26.37
N ARG A 94 -17.64 -25.93 -25.15
CA ARG A 94 -16.52 -26.17 -24.23
C ARG A 94 -15.44 -27.04 -24.83
N LYS A 95 -15.82 -28.12 -25.51
CA LYS A 95 -14.86 -29.05 -26.10
C LYS A 95 -14.04 -28.40 -27.23
N LEU A 96 -14.67 -27.54 -28.03
CA LEU A 96 -13.98 -26.76 -29.07
C LEU A 96 -13.07 -25.67 -28.47
N ALA A 97 -13.54 -24.98 -27.43
CA ALA A 97 -12.76 -23.94 -26.76
C ALA A 97 -11.69 -24.49 -25.79
N ALA A 98 -11.73 -25.78 -25.45
CA ALA A 98 -10.89 -26.36 -24.40
C ALA A 98 -9.39 -26.23 -24.66
N PHE A 99 -8.99 -26.24 -25.92
CA PHE A 99 -7.60 -26.03 -26.31
C PHE A 99 -7.08 -24.64 -25.91
N PHE A 100 -7.94 -23.63 -25.86
CA PHE A 100 -7.56 -22.27 -25.45
C PHE A 100 -7.79 -22.02 -23.96
N VAL A 101 -8.93 -22.47 -23.42
CA VAL A 101 -9.31 -22.18 -22.03
C VAL A 101 -8.42 -22.92 -21.03
N LEU A 102 -8.09 -24.19 -21.28
CA LEU A 102 -7.31 -25.00 -20.32
C LEU A 102 -5.88 -24.46 -20.10
N PRO A 103 -5.10 -24.10 -21.14
CA PRO A 103 -3.78 -23.50 -20.94
C PRO A 103 -3.84 -22.17 -20.20
N ILE A 104 -4.82 -21.31 -20.51
CA ILE A 104 -4.96 -19.99 -19.87
C ILE A 104 -5.25 -20.15 -18.39
N VAL A 105 -6.23 -20.99 -18.02
CA VAL A 105 -6.58 -21.22 -16.61
C VAL A 105 -5.41 -21.84 -15.86
N ARG A 106 -4.68 -22.78 -16.48
CA ARG A 106 -3.46 -23.34 -15.87
C ARG A 106 -2.41 -22.26 -15.60
N GLN A 107 -2.14 -21.39 -16.56
CA GLN A 107 -1.17 -20.29 -16.39
C GLN A 107 -1.61 -19.32 -15.30
N GLN A 108 -2.91 -18.99 -15.24
CA GLN A 108 -3.47 -18.15 -14.18
C GLN A 108 -3.33 -18.80 -12.80
N ASN A 109 -3.62 -20.10 -12.65
CA ASN A 109 -3.47 -20.79 -11.38
C ASN A 109 -2.00 -20.83 -10.91
N ILE A 110 -1.06 -20.99 -11.83
CA ILE A 110 0.38 -20.90 -11.54
C ILE A 110 0.75 -19.50 -11.05
N LEU A 111 0.29 -18.46 -11.75
CA LEU A 111 0.56 -17.07 -11.35
C LEU A 111 -0.09 -16.73 -10.00
N ASN A 112 -1.35 -17.13 -9.78
CA ASN A 112 -2.06 -16.94 -8.52
C ASN A 112 -1.34 -17.63 -7.36
N TYR A 113 -0.81 -18.84 -7.59
CA TYR A 113 0.00 -19.55 -6.60
C TYR A 113 1.26 -18.74 -6.25
N HIS A 114 1.98 -18.21 -7.23
CA HIS A 114 3.16 -17.38 -6.97
C HIS A 114 2.80 -16.08 -6.24
N TYR A 115 1.70 -15.43 -6.60
CA TYR A 115 1.21 -14.25 -5.87
C TYR A 115 0.89 -14.57 -4.41
N TYR A 116 0.23 -15.70 -4.14
CA TYR A 116 -0.03 -16.15 -2.79
C TYR A 116 1.27 -16.39 -2.00
N ARG A 117 2.25 -17.08 -2.60
CA ARG A 117 3.56 -17.32 -1.97
C ARG A 117 4.30 -16.02 -1.62
N VAL A 118 4.26 -15.02 -2.51
CA VAL A 118 4.86 -13.71 -2.24
C VAL A 118 4.12 -13.00 -1.11
N ALA A 119 2.77 -13.00 -1.13
CA ALA A 119 1.98 -12.38 -0.09
C ALA A 119 2.20 -13.04 1.28
N GLU A 120 2.33 -14.37 1.32
CA GLU A 120 2.67 -15.11 2.54
C GLU A 120 4.06 -14.74 3.06
N ALA A 121 5.07 -14.66 2.19
CA ALA A 121 6.42 -14.25 2.58
C ALA A 121 6.46 -12.83 3.16
N VAL A 122 5.71 -11.90 2.57
CA VAL A 122 5.59 -10.52 3.08
C VAL A 122 4.93 -10.50 4.46
N ALA A 123 3.91 -11.32 4.68
CA ALA A 123 3.27 -11.42 5.99
C ALA A 123 4.23 -11.95 7.06
N ILE A 124 4.97 -13.02 6.76
CA ILE A 124 5.98 -13.57 7.67
C ILE A 124 7.06 -12.53 7.99
N GLN A 125 7.62 -11.88 6.98
CA GLN A 125 8.65 -10.85 7.18
C GLN A 125 8.14 -9.67 8.02
N ARG A 126 6.87 -9.29 7.86
CA ARG A 126 6.26 -8.26 8.68
C ARG A 126 6.23 -8.68 10.15
N ASP A 127 5.78 -9.90 10.43
CA ASP A 127 5.70 -10.43 11.80
C ASP A 127 7.09 -10.50 12.45
N GLU A 128 8.10 -10.96 11.70
CA GLU A 128 9.50 -10.94 12.13
C GLU A 128 10.01 -9.52 12.47
N VAL A 129 9.69 -8.53 11.63
CA VAL A 129 10.07 -7.13 11.88
C VAL A 129 9.38 -6.58 13.14
N GLU A 130 8.14 -6.95 13.41
CA GLU A 130 7.44 -6.53 14.63
C GLU A 130 8.09 -7.12 15.89
N GLU A 131 8.48 -8.40 15.85
CA GLU A 131 9.21 -9.04 16.93
C GLU A 131 10.58 -8.40 17.17
N LEU A 132 11.34 -8.15 16.10
CA LEU A 132 12.64 -7.50 16.19
C LEU A 132 12.55 -6.10 16.83
N LYS A 133 11.51 -5.32 16.48
CA LYS A 133 11.27 -4.00 17.11
C LYS A 133 10.96 -4.10 18.61
N LYS A 134 10.26 -5.16 19.05
CA LYS A 134 10.00 -5.39 20.47
C LYS A 134 11.30 -5.69 21.22
N ILE A 135 12.16 -6.53 20.63
CA ILE A 135 13.47 -6.88 21.19
C ILE A 135 14.38 -5.66 21.25
N GLU A 136 14.44 -4.86 20.19
CA GLU A 136 15.22 -3.61 20.12
C GLU A 136 14.82 -2.66 21.27
N ASN A 137 13.53 -2.41 21.46
CA ASN A 137 13.03 -1.55 22.53
C ASN A 137 13.36 -2.09 23.93
N GLU A 138 13.33 -3.40 24.13
CA GLU A 138 13.72 -4.01 25.41
C GLU A 138 15.22 -3.86 25.67
N LEU A 139 16.06 -4.07 24.65
CA LEU A 139 17.50 -3.87 24.75
C LEU A 139 17.85 -2.42 25.06
N GLU A 140 17.22 -1.45 24.38
CA GLU A 140 17.39 -0.02 24.65
C GLU A 140 17.10 0.31 26.11
N LYS A 141 15.97 -0.17 26.66
CA LYS A 141 15.63 0.04 28.08
C LYS A 141 16.66 -0.56 29.05
N ARG A 142 17.20 -1.73 28.73
CA ARG A 142 18.24 -2.37 29.55
C ARG A 142 19.54 -1.57 29.51
N VAL A 143 19.94 -1.05 28.35
CA VAL A 143 21.11 -0.19 28.20
C VAL A 143 20.94 1.09 29.01
N GLU A 144 19.81 1.79 28.87
CA GLU A 144 19.52 3.00 29.66
C GLU A 144 19.54 2.75 31.17
N ALA A 145 19.02 1.61 31.62
CA ALA A 145 19.04 1.23 33.03
C ALA A 145 20.47 0.99 33.54
N LEU A 146 21.32 0.32 32.74
CA LEU A 146 22.72 0.07 33.08
C LEU A 146 23.55 1.37 33.08
N GLU A 147 23.32 2.28 32.14
CA GLU A 147 23.99 3.60 32.12
C GLU A 147 23.64 4.43 33.36
N LYS A 148 22.37 4.37 33.82
CA LYS A 148 21.94 5.01 35.07
C LYS A 148 22.57 4.40 36.31
N THR A 149 22.71 3.07 36.38
CA THR A 149 23.37 2.44 37.53
C THR A 149 24.88 2.71 37.55
N MET A 150 25.53 2.77 36.39
CA MET A 150 26.95 3.11 36.29
C MET A 150 27.23 4.56 36.70
N SER A 151 26.45 5.52 36.19
CA SER A 151 26.59 6.93 36.59
C SER A 151 26.38 7.12 38.09
N ALA A 152 25.33 6.50 38.67
CA ALA A 152 25.08 6.56 40.11
C ALA A 152 26.14 5.88 40.98
N ASN A 153 26.95 4.98 40.43
CA ASN A 153 28.08 4.37 41.14
C ASN A 153 29.35 5.22 41.04
N CYS A 154 29.60 5.89 39.91
CA CYS A 154 30.69 6.87 39.79
C CYS A 154 30.53 8.05 40.77
N ASP A 155 29.29 8.49 41.02
CA ASP A 155 29.01 9.58 41.97
C ASP A 155 29.23 9.19 43.45
N LYS A 156 29.38 7.88 43.76
CA LYS A 156 29.61 7.38 45.12
C LYS A 156 31.09 7.14 45.45
N GLU A 157 31.95 7.14 44.45
CA GLU A 157 33.40 6.91 44.61
C GLU A 157 34.21 8.23 44.64
N ASN A 158 33.56 9.39 44.55
CA ASN A 158 34.11 10.72 44.82
C ASN A 158 33.57 11.29 46.14
#